data_AF-A0A8T4ZVV4-F1
#
_entry.id   AF-A0A8T4ZVV4-F1
#
_cell.length_a   1.000
_cell.length_b   1.000
_cell.length_c   1.000
_cell.angle_alpha   90.00
_cell.angle_beta   90.00
_cell.angle_gamma   90.00
#
_symmetry.space_group_name_H-M   'P 1'
#
loop_
_entity.id
_entity.type
_entity.pdbx_description
1 polymer ?
#
loop_
_entity_poly.entity_id
_entity_poly.type
_entity_poly.pdbx_seq_one_letter_code
_entity_poly.pdbx_strand_id
1 'polypeptide(L)'
;MSRENIWHALPLEEVFKKLETNARGLTVAEAEKRLSKYGPNELEEEKRITKLALLVHQLKNPLVGVLFAAALISFLVGKLIDTIVVAVVIAFNTSIGFFQEYKAEAALQALKSMAAPEAEVIRDCPEKGTCIEMRVKAREIVPGDIILLDAGDKVP
;
A
#
# COMPACT_ATOMS: atom_id res chain seq x y z
N MET A 1 9.16 14.44 17.41
CA MET A 1 9.11 13.40 18.46
C MET A 1 8.42 13.99 19.69
N SER A 2 7.10 14.07 19.66
CA SER A 2 6.28 14.58 20.77
C SER A 2 6.22 13.53 21.88
N ARG A 3 6.45 13.97 23.13
CA ARG A 3 6.48 13.16 24.35
C ARG A 3 5.40 12.07 24.35
N GLU A 4 5.85 10.83 24.52
CA GLU A 4 5.06 9.60 24.51
C GLU A 4 3.83 9.73 25.42
N ASN A 5 2.64 9.64 24.83
CA ASN A 5 1.47 9.25 25.61
C ASN A 5 1.72 7.81 26.08
N ILE A 6 1.95 7.63 27.37
CA ILE A 6 2.14 6.33 28.00
C ILE A 6 0.77 5.65 28.12
N TRP A 7 0.19 5.24 26.98
CA TRP A 7 -1.18 4.72 26.92
C TRP A 7 -1.44 3.56 27.88
N HIS A 8 -0.43 2.70 28.08
CA HIS A 8 -0.51 1.53 28.96
C HIS A 8 -0.60 1.89 30.46
N ALA A 9 -0.29 3.12 30.85
CA ALA A 9 -0.30 3.57 32.25
C ALA A 9 -1.47 4.51 32.58
N LEU A 10 -2.30 4.85 31.59
CA LEU A 10 -3.45 5.72 31.79
C LEU A 10 -4.69 4.90 32.21
N PRO A 11 -5.51 5.40 33.13
CA PRO A 11 -6.81 4.81 33.40
C PRO A 11 -7.72 4.93 32.17
N LEU A 12 -8.69 4.02 32.04
CA LEU A 12 -9.53 3.89 30.86
C LEU A 12 -10.30 5.19 30.55
N GLU A 13 -10.78 5.87 31.59
CA GLU A 13 -11.51 7.14 31.47
C GLU A 13 -10.65 8.26 30.88
N GLU A 14 -9.35 8.28 31.20
CA GLU A 14 -8.41 9.25 30.63
C GLU A 14 -8.08 8.93 29.17
N VAL A 15 -7.98 7.64 28.81
CA VAL A 15 -7.80 7.21 27.42
C VAL A 15 -8.99 7.66 26.58
N PHE A 16 -10.21 7.41 27.05
CA PHE A 16 -11.45 7.86 26.39
C PHE A 16 -11.49 9.37 26.23
N LYS A 17 -11.13 10.13 27.27
CA LYS A 17 -11.08 11.59 27.21
C LYS A 17 -10.02 12.09 26.21
N LYS A 18 -8.81 11.51 26.21
CA LYS A 18 -7.72 11.91 25.30
C LYS A 18 -8.00 11.57 23.84
N LEU A 19 -8.64 10.44 23.58
CA LEU A 19 -9.01 10.01 22.23
C LEU A 19 -10.38 10.53 21.80
N GLU A 20 -11.04 11.34 22.63
CA GLU A 20 -12.39 11.87 22.39
C GLU A 20 -13.34 10.77 21.93
N THR A 21 -13.32 9.64 22.64
CA THR A 21 -14.12 8.43 22.36
C THR A 21 -14.74 7.91 23.65
N ASN A 22 -15.54 6.85 23.58
CA ASN A 22 -16.18 6.25 24.74
C ASN A 22 -16.45 4.76 24.47
N ALA A 23 -16.91 4.01 25.49
CA ALA A 23 -17.18 2.57 25.42
C ALA A 23 -18.20 2.11 24.34
N ARG A 24 -18.93 3.04 23.73
CA ARG A 24 -19.86 2.78 22.61
C ARG A 24 -19.20 2.90 21.23
N GLY A 25 -17.91 3.21 21.20
CA GLY A 25 -17.15 3.40 19.98
C GLY A 25 -17.41 4.73 19.30
N LEU A 26 -16.83 4.90 18.12
CA LEU A 26 -17.00 6.10 17.29
C LEU A 26 -18.26 6.02 16.44
N THR A 27 -18.78 7.16 16.00
CA THR A 27 -19.76 7.17 14.91
C THR A 27 -19.07 6.94 13.58
N VAL A 28 -19.77 6.41 12.57
CA VAL A 28 -19.19 6.23 11.23
C VAL A 28 -18.69 7.57 10.67
N ALA A 29 -19.46 8.65 10.86
CA ALA A 29 -19.06 9.98 10.39
C ALA A 29 -17.78 10.51 11.06
N GLU A 30 -17.61 10.27 12.36
CA GLU A 30 -16.39 10.68 13.07
C GLU A 30 -15.20 9.80 12.66
N ALA A 31 -15.41 8.50 12.44
CA ALA A 31 -14.38 7.61 11.92
C ALA A 31 -13.90 8.05 10.52
N GLU A 32 -14.80 8.40 9.60
CA GLU A 32 -14.45 8.92 8.27
C GLU A 32 -13.68 10.25 8.33
N LYS A 33 -14.10 11.15 9.23
CA LYS A 33 -13.42 12.42 9.46
C LYS A 33 -12.01 12.21 10.01
N ARG A 34 -11.84 11.27 10.95
CA ARG A 34 -10.53 10.88 11.49
C ARG A 34 -9.67 10.19 10.44
N LEU A 35 -10.25 9.35 9.59
CA LEU A 35 -9.53 8.70 8.50
C LEU A 35 -8.97 9.74 7.52
N SER A 36 -9.76 10.78 7.22
CA SER A 36 -9.31 11.91 6.40
C SER A 36 -8.22 12.75 7.07
N LYS A 37 -8.21 12.81 8.41
CA LYS A 37 -7.25 13.60 9.20
C LYS A 37 -5.93 12.86 9.44
N TYR A 38 -5.99 11.58 9.80
CA TYR A 38 -4.83 10.77 10.20
C TYR A 38 -4.28 9.93 9.04
N GLY A 39 -5.06 9.74 7.98
CA GLY A 39 -4.72 8.82 6.90
C GLY A 39 -5.11 7.38 7.22
N PRO A 40 -4.98 6.47 6.24
CA PRO A 40 -5.24 5.04 6.45
C PRO A 40 -4.25 4.43 7.46
N ASN A 41 -4.71 3.47 8.25
CA ASN A 41 -3.88 2.62 9.10
C ASN A 41 -3.13 1.58 8.25
N GLU A 42 -2.24 2.08 7.40
CA GLU A 42 -1.30 1.30 6.60
C GLU A 42 0.07 1.93 6.76
N LEU A 43 1.09 1.09 6.90
CA LEU A 43 2.46 1.56 6.73
C LEU A 43 2.63 2.03 5.29
N GLU A 44 3.38 3.11 5.08
CA GLU A 44 3.73 3.55 3.73
C GLU A 44 4.35 2.36 2.98
N GLU A 45 3.61 1.80 2.01
CA GLU A 45 4.16 0.76 1.14
C GLU A 45 5.41 1.32 0.48
N GLU A 46 6.49 0.53 0.46
CA GLU A 46 7.67 0.86 -0.32
C GLU A 46 7.23 1.21 -1.74
N LYS A 47 7.53 2.45 -2.11
CA LYS A 47 7.16 3.16 -3.35
C LYS A 47 6.74 2.21 -4.46
N ARG A 48 5.47 2.30 -4.88
CA ARG A 48 4.95 1.79 -6.17
C ARG A 48 6.06 1.85 -7.21
N ILE A 49 6.31 0.78 -7.95
CA ILE A 49 7.37 0.79 -8.95
C ILE A 49 7.00 1.86 -9.97
N THR A 50 7.70 3.00 -9.89
CA THR A 50 7.42 4.12 -10.79
C THR A 50 7.75 3.69 -12.22
N LYS A 51 7.08 4.27 -13.23
CA LYS A 51 7.38 3.96 -14.64
C LYS A 51 8.86 4.12 -14.98
N LEU A 52 9.53 5.09 -14.33
CA LEU A 52 10.98 5.29 -14.41
C LEU A 52 11.77 4.18 -13.73
N ALA A 53 11.34 3.70 -12.55
CA ALA A 53 11.96 2.56 -11.89
C ALA A 53 11.87 1.28 -12.73
N LEU A 54 10.73 1.04 -13.39
CA LEU A 54 10.56 -0.10 -14.30
C LEU A 54 11.52 0.00 -15.50
N LEU A 55 11.69 1.20 -16.07
CA LEU A 55 12.63 1.44 -17.16
C LEU A 55 14.09 1.23 -16.72
N VAL A 56 14.47 1.71 -15.54
CA VAL A 56 15.79 1.49 -14.94
C VAL A 56 16.02 0.01 -14.64
N HIS A 57 14.98 -0.72 -14.22
CA HIS A 57 15.05 -2.17 -14.02
C HIS A 57 15.37 -2.90 -15.33
N GLN A 58 14.76 -2.48 -16.44
CA GLN A 58 15.06 -3.04 -17.76
C GLN A 58 16.51 -2.81 -18.19
N LEU A 59 17.11 -1.67 -17.83
CA LEU A 59 18.54 -1.40 -18.08
C LEU A 59 19.48 -2.24 -17.21
N LYS A 60 19.02 -2.71 -16.05
CA LYS A 60 19.77 -3.64 -15.19
C LYS A 60 19.71 -5.08 -15.68
N ASN A 61 18.84 -5.40 -16.64
CA ASN A 61 18.76 -6.74 -17.20
C ASN A 61 20.05 -7.03 -18.01
N PRO A 62 20.85 -8.05 -17.62
CA PRO A 62 22.11 -8.36 -18.28
C PRO A 62 21.96 -8.60 -19.79
N LEU A 63 20.84 -9.20 -20.21
CA LEU A 63 20.57 -9.47 -21.62
C LEU A 63 20.33 -8.19 -22.43
N VAL A 64 19.61 -7.21 -21.84
CA VAL A 64 19.40 -5.89 -22.45
C VAL A 64 20.73 -5.14 -22.56
N GLY A 65 21.58 -5.23 -21.53
CA GLY A 65 22.94 -4.68 -21.55
C GLY A 65 23.78 -5.23 -22.70
N VAL A 66 23.74 -6.54 -22.95
CA VAL A 66 24.43 -7.18 -24.09
C VAL A 66 23.90 -6.66 -25.43
N LEU A 67 22.57 -6.54 -25.59
CA LEU A 67 21.97 -6.00 -26.81
C LEU A 67 22.37 -4.53 -27.05
N PHE A 68 22.41 -3.73 -25.97
CA PHE A 68 22.85 -2.34 -26.04
C PHE A 68 24.32 -2.23 -26.46
N ALA A 69 25.18 -3.09 -25.91
CA ALA A 69 26.59 -3.16 -26.31
C ALA A 69 26.74 -3.57 -27.79
N ALA A 70 25.96 -4.55 -28.27
CA ALA A 70 25.96 -4.95 -29.67
C ALA A 70 25.50 -3.83 -30.61
N ALA A 71 24.45 -3.09 -30.24
CA ALA A 71 23.99 -1.92 -30.99
C ALA A 71 25.07 -0.82 -31.07
N LEU A 72 25.75 -0.55 -29.95
CA LEU A 72 26.83 0.45 -29.87
C LEU A 72 28.03 0.05 -30.75
N ILE A 73 28.44 -1.22 -30.72
CA ILE A 73 29.53 -1.71 -31.57
C ILE A 73 29.17 -1.57 -33.05
N SER A 74 27.96 -2.00 -33.46
CA SER A 74 27.51 -1.87 -34.85
C SER A 74 27.47 -0.41 -35.33
N PHE A 75 27.08 0.51 -34.44
CA PHE A 75 27.07 1.94 -34.74
C PHE A 75 28.49 2.48 -34.96
N LEU A 76 29.43 2.13 -34.09
CA LEU A 76 30.84 2.54 -34.20
C LEU A 76 31.51 1.99 -35.47
N VAL A 77 31.10 0.82 -35.94
CA VAL A 77 31.58 0.22 -37.21
C VAL A 77 30.93 0.89 -38.43
N GLY A 78 29.96 1.79 -38.26
CA GLY A 78 29.28 2.48 -39.35
C GLY A 78 28.16 1.66 -40.00
N LYS A 79 27.76 0.53 -39.40
CA LYS A 79 26.69 -0.32 -39.91
C LYS A 79 25.33 0.17 -39.41
N LEU A 80 24.82 1.20 -40.08
CA LEU A 80 23.55 1.84 -39.71
C LEU A 80 22.37 0.86 -39.76
N ILE A 81 22.29 -0.02 -40.77
CA ILE A 81 21.20 -1.00 -40.89
C ILE A 81 21.19 -1.95 -39.69
N ASP A 82 22.33 -2.57 -39.37
CA ASP A 82 22.45 -3.50 -38.23
C ASP A 82 22.10 -2.81 -36.91
N THR A 83 22.54 -1.56 -36.73
CA THR A 83 22.23 -0.75 -35.54
C THR A 83 20.73 -0.53 -35.40
N ILE A 84 20.04 -0.15 -36.48
CA ILE A 84 18.59 0.09 -36.49
C ILE A 84 17.84 -1.21 -36.17
N VAL A 85 18.24 -2.33 -36.75
CA VAL A 85 17.61 -3.63 -36.49
C VAL A 85 17.70 -3.99 -35.00
N VAL A 86 18.88 -3.85 -34.39
CA VAL A 86 19.06 -4.14 -32.95
C VAL A 86 18.26 -3.16 -32.09
N ALA A 87 18.25 -1.87 -32.45
CA ALA A 87 17.47 -0.85 -31.72
C ALA A 87 15.97 -1.15 -31.72
N VAL A 88 15.42 -1.60 -32.86
CA VAL A 88 14.00 -2.00 -32.95
C VAL A 88 13.72 -3.20 -32.05
N VAL A 89 14.59 -4.20 -32.03
CA VAL A 89 14.44 -5.38 -31.14
C VAL A 89 14.45 -4.97 -29.67
N ILE A 90 15.37 -4.08 -29.26
CA ILE A 90 15.42 -3.55 -27.89
C ILE A 90 14.13 -2.81 -27.54
N ALA A 91 13.65 -1.94 -28.43
CA ALA A 91 12.42 -1.19 -28.22
C ALA A 91 11.20 -2.10 -28.06
N PHE A 92 11.09 -3.13 -28.90
CA PHE A 92 9.99 -4.10 -28.84
C PHE A 92 10.03 -4.91 -27.54
N ASN A 93 11.20 -5.46 -27.19
CA ASN A 93 11.37 -6.25 -25.97
C ASN A 93 11.11 -5.40 -24.71
N THR A 94 11.66 -4.18 -24.65
CA THR A 94 11.44 -3.26 -23.52
C THR A 94 9.97 -2.88 -23.38
N SER A 95 9.27 -2.64 -24.49
CA SER A 95 7.85 -2.31 -24.46
C SER A 95 7.02 -3.49 -23.95
N ILE A 96 7.24 -4.68 -24.48
CA ILE A 96 6.54 -5.91 -24.03
C ILE A 96 6.84 -6.18 -22.55
N GLY A 97 8.11 -6.12 -22.15
CA GLY A 97 8.54 -6.33 -20.77
C GLY A 97 7.88 -5.32 -19.82
N PHE A 98 7.88 -4.03 -20.19
CA PHE A 98 7.20 -3.00 -19.41
C PHE A 98 5.71 -3.30 -19.21
N PHE A 99 5.00 -3.69 -20.26
CA PHE A 99 3.57 -4.02 -20.16
C PHE A 99 3.31 -5.29 -19.34
N GLN A 100 4.17 -6.30 -19.45
CA GLN A 100 4.05 -7.53 -18.68
C GLN A 100 4.28 -7.26 -17.19
N GLU A 101 5.32 -6.51 -16.85
CA GLU A 101 5.68 -6.22 -15.46
C GLU A 101 4.66 -5.27 -14.81
N TYR A 102 4.18 -4.26 -15.54
CA TYR A 102 3.08 -3.40 -15.08
C TYR A 102 1.80 -4.19 -14.77
N LYS A 103 1.43 -5.15 -15.63
CA LYS A 103 0.26 -6.00 -15.39
C LYS A 103 0.46 -6.91 -14.19
N ALA A 104 1.67 -7.46 -14.01
CA ALA A 104 1.98 -8.32 -12.88
C ALA A 104 1.89 -7.55 -11.55
N GLU A 105 2.45 -6.35 -11.49
CA GLU A 105 2.38 -5.50 -10.30
C GLU A 105 0.94 -5.09 -9.98
N ALA A 106 0.16 -4.70 -10.98
CA ALA A 106 -1.26 -4.37 -10.80
C ALA A 106 -2.08 -5.58 -10.28
N ALA A 107 -1.79 -6.78 -10.78
CA ALA A 107 -2.45 -8.00 -10.30
C ALA A 107 -2.07 -8.32 -8.84
N LEU A 108 -0.79 -8.16 -8.49
CA LEU A 108 -0.33 -8.32 -7.10
C LEU A 108 -0.99 -7.31 -6.16
N GLN A 109 -1.12 -6.05 -6.58
CA GLN A 109 -1.78 -5.02 -5.78
C GLN A 109 -3.26 -5.31 -5.58
N ALA A 110 -3.96 -5.76 -6.62
CA ALA A 110 -5.35 -6.21 -6.51
C ALA A 110 -5.46 -7.38 -5.51
N LEU A 111 -4.59 -8.39 -5.63
CA LEU A 111 -4.58 -9.53 -4.72
C LEU A 111 -4.34 -9.12 -3.27
N LYS A 112 -3.36 -8.24 -3.01
CA LYS A 112 -3.11 -7.66 -1.68
C LYS A 112 -4.35 -6.96 -1.13
N SER A 113 -5.06 -6.19 -1.96
CA SER A 113 -6.26 -5.47 -1.52
C SER A 113 -7.45 -6.39 -1.20
N MET A 114 -7.52 -7.58 -1.83
CA MET A 114 -8.54 -8.60 -1.55
C MET A 114 -8.23 -9.41 -0.30
N ALA A 115 -6.95 -9.59 0.02
CA ALA A 115 -6.48 -10.22 1.24
C ALA A 115 -6.21 -9.21 2.37
N ALA A 116 -6.73 -7.99 2.24
CA ALA A 116 -6.54 -6.96 3.25
C ALA A 116 -7.10 -7.45 4.59
N PRO A 117 -6.32 -7.38 5.69
CA PRO A 117 -6.80 -7.80 6.98
C PRO A 117 -8.04 -6.97 7.36
N GLU A 118 -9.05 -7.65 7.88
CA GLU A 118 -10.23 -7.02 8.47
C GLU A 118 -10.09 -7.04 9.99
N ALA A 119 -10.75 -6.10 10.65
CA ALA A 119 -10.91 -6.09 12.09
C ALA A 119 -12.38 -5.86 12.45
N GLU A 120 -12.78 -6.38 13.58
CA GLU A 120 -14.10 -6.14 14.15
C GLU A 120 -14.03 -4.92 15.07
N VAL A 121 -14.90 -3.95 14.83
CA VAL A 121 -14.96 -2.71 15.61
C VAL A 121 -16.38 -2.42 16.07
N ILE A 122 -16.50 -1.70 17.18
CA ILE A 122 -17.78 -1.12 17.62
C ILE A 122 -17.86 0.30 17.07
N ARG A 123 -18.86 0.56 16.23
CA ARG A 123 -19.21 1.90 15.75
C ARG A 123 -20.73 2.11 15.79
N ASP A 124 -21.15 3.36 15.93
CA ASP A 124 -22.55 3.80 16.01
C ASP A 124 -23.40 3.02 17.05
N CYS A 125 -22.83 2.67 18.20
CA CYS A 125 -23.61 1.98 19.22
C CYS A 125 -24.65 2.91 19.87
N PRO A 126 -25.94 2.53 19.87
CA PRO A 126 -27.03 3.37 20.38
C PRO A 126 -26.98 3.56 21.90
N GLU A 127 -27.63 4.63 22.40
CA GLU A 127 -27.66 4.91 23.85
C GLU A 127 -28.38 3.83 24.67
N LYS A 128 -29.35 3.16 24.04
CA LYS A 128 -30.14 2.07 24.60
C LYS A 128 -30.28 0.99 23.53
N GLY A 129 -29.90 -0.25 23.85
CA GLY A 129 -29.94 -1.38 22.93
C GLY A 129 -28.59 -2.09 22.82
N THR A 130 -28.50 -3.02 21.89
CA THR A 130 -27.29 -3.81 21.63
C THR A 130 -26.36 -3.05 20.69
N CYS A 131 -25.07 -2.98 21.02
CA CYS A 131 -24.06 -2.49 20.08
C CYS A 131 -23.93 -3.49 18.91
N ILE A 132 -23.75 -2.97 17.70
CA ILE A 132 -23.51 -3.80 16.51
C ILE A 132 -22.01 -3.83 16.25
N GLU A 133 -21.47 -5.03 16.10
CA GLU A 133 -20.10 -5.25 15.66
C GLU A 133 -20.03 -5.08 14.15
N MET A 134 -19.05 -4.31 13.68
CA MET A 134 -18.85 -4.02 12.26
C MET A 134 -17.47 -4.53 11.84
N ARG A 135 -17.43 -5.29 10.74
CA ARG A 135 -16.17 -5.60 10.07
C ARG A 135 -15.75 -4.44 9.20
N VAL A 136 -14.56 -3.93 9.46
CA VAL A 136 -13.92 -2.88 8.67
C VAL A 136 -12.54 -3.35 8.23
N LYS A 137 -12.07 -2.82 7.10
CA LYS A 137 -10.68 -3.09 6.69
C LYS A 137 -9.74 -2.49 7.73
N ALA A 138 -8.67 -3.19 8.08
CA ALA A 138 -7.68 -2.72 9.05
C ALA A 138 -7.14 -1.32 8.72
N ARG A 139 -7.02 -1.00 7.42
CA ARG A 139 -6.61 0.32 6.93
C ARG A 139 -7.57 1.46 7.25
N GLU A 140 -8.83 1.16 7.56
CA GLU A 140 -9.89 2.13 7.86
C GLU A 140 -10.08 2.32 9.37
N ILE A 141 -9.26 1.63 10.19
CA ILE A 141 -9.19 1.82 11.63
C ILE A 141 -8.50 3.15 11.91
N VAL A 142 -9.04 3.88 12.88
CA VAL A 142 -8.54 5.21 13.26
C VAL A 142 -8.32 5.29 14.77
N PRO A 143 -7.46 6.22 15.24
CA PRO A 143 -7.29 6.44 16.68
C PRO A 143 -8.64 6.73 17.36
N GLY A 144 -8.97 5.92 18.36
CA GLY A 144 -10.21 6.03 19.14
C GLY A 144 -11.30 5.00 18.78
N ASP A 145 -11.08 4.15 17.77
CA ASP A 145 -11.92 2.97 17.56
C ASP A 145 -11.82 2.00 18.74
N ILE A 146 -12.92 1.29 19.00
CA ILE A 146 -12.93 0.12 19.86
C ILE A 146 -12.85 -1.10 18.97
N ILE A 147 -11.77 -1.86 19.13
CA ILE A 147 -11.50 -3.07 18.37
C ILE A 147 -11.85 -4.26 19.25
N LEU A 148 -12.59 -5.22 18.70
CA LEU A 148 -12.79 -6.53 19.31
C LEU A 148 -11.69 -7.46 18.82
N LEU A 149 -11.09 -8.20 19.74
CA LEU A 149 -10.04 -9.17 19.44
C LEU A 149 -10.40 -10.49 20.08
N ASP A 150 -10.46 -11.53 19.28
CA ASP A 150 -10.64 -12.92 19.70
C ASP A 150 -9.33 -13.72 19.63
N ALA A 151 -9.36 -14.91 20.22
CA ALA A 151 -8.22 -15.80 20.22
C ALA A 151 -7.85 -16.23 18.80
N GLY A 152 -6.67 -15.82 18.34
CA GLY A 152 -6.17 -16.09 16.99
C GLY A 152 -6.18 -14.87 16.06
N ASP A 153 -6.79 -13.77 16.50
CA ASP A 153 -6.79 -12.53 15.73
C ASP A 153 -5.40 -11.89 15.68
N LYS A 154 -5.11 -11.28 14.54
CA LYS A 154 -3.92 -10.46 14.36
C LYS A 154 -4.27 -9.03 14.75
N VAL A 155 -3.47 -8.42 15.62
CA VAL A 155 -3.63 -7.01 15.97
C VAL A 155 -3.44 -6.15 14.70
N PRO A 156 -4.45 -5.35 14.30
CA PRO A 156 -4.45 -4.60 13.05
C PRO A 156 -3.60 -3.33 13.08
#